data_AF-K1ZF17-F1
#
_entry.id   AF-K1ZF17-F1
#
_cell.length_a   1.000
_cell.length_b   1.000
_cell.length_c   1.000
_cell.angle_alpha   90.00
_cell.angle_beta   90.00
_cell.angle_gamma   90.00
#
_symmetry.space_group_name_H-M   'P 1'
#
loop_
_entity.id
_entity.type
_entity.pdbx_description
1 polymer ?
#
loop_
_entity_poly.entity_id
_entity_poly.type
_entity_poly.pdbx_seq_one_letter_code
_entity_poly.pdbx_strand_id
1 'polypeptide(L)'
;MDTIGSAYLIVEILDGLTPIGEPSREIFDNTLDVFKRLEEKPLKNEILLLAYKIKLLSELGVLPHLIQCGNCGNNLAPRMSYVPEDHAFYCPSCIKKPATTISPTSIKLFYFLLKNPLSEAVKIKNDDALTESLKELGLFLDILIGT
;
A
#
# COMPACT_ATOMS: atom_id res chain seq x y z
N MET A 1 10.05 -11.55 -0.37
CA MET A 1 9.52 -12.77 -1.04
C MET A 1 10.14 -12.92 -2.42
N ASP A 2 10.27 -14.15 -2.92
CA ASP A 2 10.67 -14.40 -4.31
C ASP A 2 9.50 -14.13 -5.28
N THR A 3 9.74 -14.28 -6.58
CA THR A 3 8.77 -13.92 -7.62
C THR A 3 7.52 -14.79 -7.57
N ILE A 4 7.68 -16.10 -7.36
CA ILE A 4 6.56 -17.05 -7.28
C ILE A 4 5.71 -16.75 -6.05
N GLY A 5 6.32 -16.58 -4.88
CA GLY A 5 5.58 -16.23 -3.67
C GLY A 5 4.84 -14.91 -3.83
N SER A 6 5.46 -13.91 -4.45
CA SER A 6 4.82 -12.60 -4.68
C SER A 6 3.62 -12.69 -5.61
N ALA A 7 3.73 -13.48 -6.68
CA ALA A 7 2.62 -13.72 -7.60
C ALA A 7 1.46 -14.46 -6.91
N TYR A 8 1.78 -15.47 -6.09
CA TYR A 8 0.78 -16.22 -5.33
C TYR A 8 0.01 -15.31 -4.36
N LEU A 9 0.72 -14.47 -3.59
CA LEU A 9 0.08 -13.53 -2.66
C LEU A 9 -0.79 -12.49 -3.39
N ILE A 10 -0.38 -12.03 -4.58
CA ILE A 10 -1.20 -11.14 -5.41
C ILE A 10 -2.53 -11.79 -5.78
N VAL A 11 -2.51 -13.08 -6.13
CA VAL A 11 -3.73 -13.83 -6.46
C VAL A 11 -4.59 -14.04 -5.23
N GLU A 12 -4.03 -14.38 -4.07
CA GLU A 12 -4.79 -14.52 -2.82
C GLU A 12 -5.50 -13.20 -2.43
N ILE A 13 -4.78 -12.08 -2.54
CA ILE A 13 -5.37 -10.76 -2.25
C ILE A 13 -6.46 -10.42 -3.26
N LEU A 14 -6.26 -10.71 -4.55
CA LEU A 14 -7.26 -10.48 -5.58
C LEU A 14 -8.54 -11.28 -5.29
N ASP A 15 -8.40 -12.58 -5.01
CA ASP A 15 -9.52 -13.49 -4.71
C ASP A 15 -10.27 -13.07 -3.44
N GLY A 16 -9.54 -12.67 -2.39
CA GLY A 16 -10.14 -12.25 -1.12
C GLY A 16 -10.85 -10.90 -1.15
N LEU A 17 -10.45 -9.99 -2.04
CA LEU A 17 -10.98 -8.62 -2.08
C LEU A 17 -11.97 -8.36 -3.23
N THR A 18 -12.00 -9.19 -4.27
CA THR A 18 -12.88 -8.95 -5.43
C THR A 18 -14.13 -9.84 -5.40
N PRO A 19 -15.33 -9.27 -5.62
CA PRO A 19 -16.55 -10.06 -5.67
C PRO A 19 -16.66 -10.85 -6.98
N ILE A 20 -17.24 -12.05 -6.89
CA ILE A 20 -17.48 -12.91 -8.05
C ILE A 20 -18.55 -12.27 -8.95
N GLY A 21 -18.26 -12.18 -10.25
CA GLY A 21 -19.23 -11.73 -11.25
C GLY A 21 -19.28 -10.21 -11.46
N GLU A 22 -18.39 -9.45 -10.81
CA GLU A 22 -18.23 -8.01 -11.03
C GLU A 22 -16.96 -7.73 -11.85
N PRO A 23 -17.06 -7.64 -13.19
CA PRO A 23 -15.88 -7.43 -14.03
C PRO A 23 -15.32 -6.01 -13.83
N SER A 24 -14.02 -5.93 -13.52
CA SER A 24 -13.25 -4.69 -13.56
C SER A 24 -12.07 -4.84 -14.50
N ARG A 25 -12.08 -4.08 -15.60
CA ARG A 25 -10.98 -4.04 -16.56
C ARG A 25 -9.72 -3.43 -15.94
N GLU A 26 -9.89 -2.41 -15.10
CA GLU A 26 -8.79 -1.70 -14.44
C GLU A 26 -8.01 -2.65 -13.51
N ILE A 27 -8.73 -3.39 -12.66
CA ILE A 27 -8.13 -4.39 -11.78
C ILE A 27 -7.42 -5.47 -12.61
N PHE A 28 -8.07 -6.01 -13.64
CA PHE A 28 -7.49 -7.04 -14.50
C PHE A 28 -6.18 -6.57 -15.17
N ASP A 29 -6.20 -5.37 -15.76
CA ASP A 29 -5.05 -4.79 -16.44
C ASP A 29 -3.89 -4.52 -15.45
N ASN A 30 -4.19 -4.04 -14.25
CA ASN A 30 -3.21 -3.86 -13.18
C ASN A 30 -2.61 -5.19 -12.68
N THR A 31 -3.43 -6.22 -12.50
CA THR A 31 -2.97 -7.56 -12.13
C THR A 31 -2.05 -8.15 -13.20
N LEU A 32 -2.40 -7.97 -14.48
CA LEU A 32 -1.54 -8.42 -15.58
C LEU A 32 -0.23 -7.63 -15.64
N ASP A 33 -0.26 -6.30 -15.43
CA ASP A 33 0.93 -5.46 -15.44
C ASP A 33 1.88 -5.81 -14.28
N VAL A 34 1.37 -6.08 -13.08
CA VAL A 34 2.23 -6.48 -11.96
C VAL A 34 2.91 -7.82 -12.23
N PHE A 35 2.22 -8.82 -12.80
CA PHE A 35 2.84 -10.11 -13.14
C PHE A 35 3.96 -9.97 -14.16
N LYS A 36 3.75 -9.20 -15.23
CA LYS A 36 4.81 -8.90 -16.21
C LYS A 36 6.03 -8.29 -15.56
N ARG A 37 5.82 -7.34 -14.63
CA ARG A 37 6.94 -6.68 -13.95
C ARG A 37 7.65 -7.56 -12.94
N LEU A 38 6.96 -8.46 -12.26
CA LEU A 38 7.59 -9.43 -11.37
C LEU A 38 8.52 -10.37 -12.15
N GLU A 39 8.14 -10.74 -13.37
CA GLU A 39 8.98 -11.50 -14.29
C GLU A 39 10.19 -10.68 -14.78
N GLU A 40 9.97 -9.46 -15.25
CA GLU A 40 11.03 -8.60 -15.81
C GLU A 40 12.00 -8.05 -14.75
N LYS A 41 11.53 -7.87 -13.50
CA LYS A 41 12.23 -7.16 -12.41
C LYS A 41 12.13 -7.93 -11.08
N PRO A 42 12.68 -9.15 -10.97
CA PRO A 42 12.56 -9.98 -9.77
C PRO A 42 13.17 -9.36 -8.50
N LEU A 43 14.08 -8.39 -8.63
CA LEU A 43 14.64 -7.64 -7.49
C LEU A 43 13.73 -6.51 -6.98
N LYS A 44 12.54 -6.34 -7.58
CA LYS A 44 11.56 -5.29 -7.27
C LYS A 44 10.25 -5.85 -6.71
N ASN A 45 10.23 -7.13 -6.34
CA ASN A 45 9.02 -7.80 -5.90
C ASN A 45 8.29 -7.09 -4.75
N GLU A 46 9.02 -6.63 -3.73
CA GLU A 46 8.40 -6.00 -2.55
C GLU A 46 7.70 -4.69 -2.89
N ILE A 47 8.33 -3.83 -3.69
CA ILE A 47 7.72 -2.56 -4.10
C ILE A 47 6.58 -2.75 -5.09
N LEU A 48 6.68 -3.77 -5.96
CA LEU A 48 5.60 -4.14 -6.88
C LEU A 48 4.37 -4.67 -6.12
N LEU A 49 4.58 -5.54 -5.13
CA LEU A 49 3.52 -6.03 -4.26
C LEU A 49 2.85 -4.89 -3.50
N LEU A 50 3.64 -3.99 -2.90
CA LEU A 50 3.12 -2.82 -2.19
C LEU A 50 2.29 -1.93 -3.11
N ALA A 51 2.81 -1.63 -4.30
CA ALA A 51 2.14 -0.79 -5.28
C ALA A 51 0.83 -1.41 -5.78
N TYR A 52 0.81 -2.73 -6.00
CA TYR A 52 -0.39 -3.46 -6.37
C TYR A 52 -1.46 -3.38 -5.28
N LYS A 53 -1.11 -3.64 -4.02
CA LYS A 53 -2.03 -3.51 -2.88
C LYS A 53 -2.69 -2.13 -2.82
N ILE A 54 -1.88 -1.06 -2.93
CA ILE A 54 -2.38 0.32 -2.90
C ILE A 54 -3.35 0.59 -4.06
N LYS A 55 -2.99 0.16 -5.28
CA LYS A 55 -3.82 0.37 -6.47
C LYS A 55 -5.13 -0.40 -6.39
N LEU A 56 -5.08 -1.69 -6.02
CA LEU A 56 -6.27 -2.52 -5.87
C LEU A 56 -7.24 -1.94 -4.85
N LEU A 57 -6.76 -1.54 -3.66
CA LEU A 57 -7.61 -0.90 -2.65
C LEU A 57 -8.20 0.44 -3.14
N SER A 58 -7.47 1.19 -3.96
CA SER A 58 -7.96 2.41 -4.58
C SER A 58 -9.09 2.13 -5.57
N GLU A 59 -8.92 1.12 -6.41
CA GLU A 59 -9.90 0.72 -7.44
C GLU A 59 -11.17 0.15 -6.81
N LEU A 60 -11.04 -0.53 -5.68
CA LEU A 60 -12.16 -1.00 -4.87
C LEU A 60 -12.83 0.10 -4.02
N GLY A 61 -12.26 1.31 -3.98
CA GLY A 61 -12.81 2.44 -3.23
C GLY A 61 -12.68 2.32 -1.71
N VAL A 62 -11.82 1.43 -1.20
CA VAL A 62 -11.62 1.16 0.23
C VAL A 62 -10.28 1.69 0.76
N LEU A 63 -9.46 2.31 -0.09
CA LEU A 63 -8.20 2.93 0.32
C LEU A 63 -8.45 4.11 1.28
N PRO A 64 -7.82 4.14 2.47
CA PRO A 64 -8.06 5.21 3.42
C PRO A 64 -7.41 6.53 2.98
N HIS A 65 -8.07 7.64 3.32
CA HIS A 65 -7.56 8.98 3.09
C HIS A 65 -6.53 9.38 4.17
N LEU A 66 -5.24 9.36 3.82
CA LEU A 66 -4.12 9.67 4.72
C LEU A 66 -3.91 11.17 5.01
N ILE A 67 -4.98 11.97 5.05
CA ILE A 67 -4.89 13.44 5.08
C ILE A 67 -5.39 14.06 6.36
N GLN A 68 -6.40 13.48 7.03
CA GLN A 68 -7.05 14.09 8.18
C GLN A 68 -7.00 13.20 9.42
N CYS A 69 -6.81 13.82 10.58
CA CYS A 69 -6.80 13.15 11.87
C CYS A 69 -8.19 12.60 12.20
N GLY A 70 -8.28 11.31 12.51
CA GLY A 70 -9.54 10.64 12.87
C GLY A 70 -10.22 11.16 14.13
N ASN A 71 -9.53 11.97 14.95
CA ASN A 71 -10.11 12.60 16.13
C ASN A 71 -10.47 14.09 15.93
N CYS A 72 -9.54 14.90 15.40
CA CYS A 72 -9.72 16.35 15.34
C CYS A 72 -9.91 16.92 13.93
N GLY A 73 -9.82 16.11 12.88
CA GLY A 73 -9.96 16.55 11.48
C GLY A 73 -8.79 17.36 10.92
N ASN A 74 -7.81 17.75 11.74
CA ASN A 74 -6.65 18.49 11.26
C ASN A 74 -5.80 17.68 10.26
N ASN A 75 -5.12 18.39 9.37
CA ASN A 75 -4.21 17.78 8.41
C ASN A 75 -3.04 17.06 9.11
N LEU A 76 -2.72 15.85 8.62
CA LEU A 76 -1.78 14.91 9.25
C LEU A 76 -0.31 15.05 8.84
N ALA A 77 0.05 16.10 8.11
CA ALA A 77 1.42 16.32 7.66
C ALA A 77 2.27 17.10 8.69
N PRO A 78 3.57 16.80 8.86
CA PRO A 78 4.33 15.75 8.19
C PRO A 78 4.38 14.42 8.97
N ARG A 79 3.86 14.36 10.20
CA ARG A 79 3.91 13.16 11.06
C ARG A 79 2.51 12.67 11.38
N MET A 80 2.25 11.40 11.09
CA MET A 80 1.00 10.72 11.42
C MET A 80 1.28 9.34 11.99
N SER A 81 0.36 8.87 12.83
CA SER A 81 0.41 7.53 13.41
C SER A 81 -0.84 6.77 13.01
N TYR A 82 -0.68 5.56 12.52
CA TYR A 82 -1.77 4.64 12.22
C TYR A 82 -2.14 3.85 13.47
N VAL A 83 -3.43 3.85 13.82
CA VAL A 83 -3.99 3.02 14.88
C VAL A 83 -4.80 1.89 14.24
N PRO A 84 -4.31 0.64 14.30
CA PRO A 84 -4.99 -0.52 13.71
C PRO A 84 -6.43 -0.70 14.17
N GLU A 85 -6.69 -0.56 15.47
CA GLU A 85 -8.03 -0.76 16.05
C GLU A 85 -9.09 0.18 15.49
N ASP A 86 -8.67 1.40 15.13
CA ASP A 86 -9.58 2.45 14.65
C ASP A 86 -9.58 2.56 13.12
N HIS A 87 -8.72 1.80 12.44
CA HIS A 87 -8.42 1.94 11.00
C HIS A 87 -8.19 3.40 10.57
N ALA A 88 -7.60 4.19 11.46
CA ALA A 88 -7.52 5.64 11.32
C ALA A 88 -6.12 6.18 11.64
N PHE A 89 -5.87 7.38 11.13
CA PHE A 89 -4.62 8.09 11.33
C PHE A 89 -4.81 9.25 12.30
N TYR A 90 -3.82 9.47 13.17
CA TYR A 90 -3.87 10.46 14.23
C TYR A 90 -2.68 11.41 14.17
N CYS A 91 -2.93 12.68 14.50
CA CYS A 91 -1.87 13.65 14.70
C CYS A 91 -1.17 13.41 16.04
N PRO A 92 0.06 13.93 16.24
CA PRO A 92 0.82 13.72 17.48
C PRO A 92 0.10 14.19 18.75
N SER A 93 -0.84 15.15 18.64
CA SER A 93 -1.61 15.65 19.78
C SER A 93 -2.85 14.81 20.12
N CYS A 94 -3.34 13.99 19.18
CA CYS A 94 -4.55 13.19 19.36
C CYS A 94 -4.26 11.71 19.62
N ILE A 95 -3.04 11.25 19.36
CA ILE A 95 -2.69 9.86 19.58
C ILE A 95 -2.66 9.52 21.08
N LYS A 96 -3.43 8.51 21.48
CA LYS A 96 -3.53 8.01 22.86
C LYS A 96 -3.46 6.49 22.99
N LYS A 97 -3.40 5.80 21.86
CA LYS A 97 -3.37 4.34 21.75
C LYS A 97 -2.03 3.88 21.16
N PRO A 98 -1.65 2.60 21.33
CA PRO A 98 -0.54 2.03 20.56
C PRO A 98 -0.75 2.27 19.06
N ALA A 99 0.29 2.74 18.40
CA ALA A 99 0.21 3.13 17.00
C ALA A 99 1.55 2.93 16.31
N THR A 100 1.49 2.71 15.00
CA THR A 100 2.66 2.68 14.14
C THR A 100 2.86 4.07 13.55
N THR A 101 4.00 4.68 13.81
CA THR A 101 4.36 5.95 13.15
C THR A 101 4.65 5.68 11.68
N ILE A 102 4.09 6.49 10.80
CA ILE A 102 4.42 6.46 9.37
C ILE A 102 5.26 7.70 9.05
N SER A 103 6.43 7.47 8.48
CA SER A 103 7.38 8.52 8.14
C SER A 103 6.88 9.40 6.99
N PRO A 104 7.33 10.67 6.90
CA PRO A 104 7.06 11.52 5.75
C PRO A 104 7.48 10.89 4.41
N THR A 105 8.55 10.09 4.42
CA THR A 105 9.07 9.39 3.24
C THR A 105 8.10 8.31 2.77
N SER A 106 7.58 7.51 3.70
CA SER A 106 6.56 6.50 3.44
C SER A 106 5.28 7.11 2.89
N ILE A 107 4.82 8.23 3.44
CA ILE A 107 3.64 8.95 2.92
C ILE A 107 3.87 9.39 1.47
N LYS A 108 5.05 9.95 1.17
CA LYS A 108 5.42 10.33 -0.20
C LYS A 108 5.45 9.11 -1.12
N LEU A 109 6.02 8.00 -0.68
CA LEU A 109 6.04 6.75 -1.44
C LEU A 109 4.63 6.24 -1.72
N PHE A 110 3.76 6.20 -0.71
CA PHE A 110 2.36 5.80 -0.86
C PHE A 110 1.66 6.60 -1.95
N TYR A 111 1.72 7.93 -1.90
CA TYR A 111 1.10 8.79 -2.91
C TYR A 111 1.78 8.66 -4.29
N PHE A 112 3.08 8.42 -4.33
CA PHE A 112 3.80 8.16 -5.57
C PHE A 112 3.29 6.87 -6.23
N LEU A 113 3.21 5.76 -5.48
CA LEU A 113 2.74 4.46 -6.00
C LEU A 113 1.25 4.50 -6.39
N LEU A 114 0.45 5.26 -5.64
CA LEU A 114 -0.96 5.49 -5.97
C LEU A 114 -1.10 6.16 -7.35
N LYS A 115 -0.38 7.27 -7.57
CA LYS A 115 -0.57 8.15 -8.73
C LYS A 115 0.20 7.74 -9.99
N ASN A 116 1.27 6.97 -9.85
CA ASN A 116 2.15 6.64 -10.97
C ASN A 116 1.95 5.17 -11.41
N PRO A 117 2.20 4.84 -12.68
CA PRO A 117 2.17 3.46 -13.15
C PRO A 117 3.29 2.63 -12.49
N LEU A 118 3.12 1.32 -12.47
CA LEU A 118 4.10 0.39 -11.88
C LEU A 118 5.48 0.46 -12.57
N SER A 119 5.56 1.02 -13.79
CA SER A 119 6.83 1.31 -14.49
C SER A 119 7.70 2.34 -13.79
N GLU A 120 7.10 3.24 -13.04
CA GLU A 120 7.84 4.19 -12.23
C GLU A 120 8.27 3.56 -10.90
N ALA A 121 7.45 2.66 -10.33
CA ALA A 121 7.80 1.95 -9.09
C ALA A 121 9.09 1.14 -9.23
N VAL A 122 9.27 0.43 -10.34
CA VAL A 122 10.50 -0.39 -10.57
C VAL A 122 11.78 0.44 -10.71
N LYS A 123 11.66 1.75 -10.98
CA LYS A 123 12.82 2.66 -11.11
C LYS A 123 13.32 3.17 -9.75
N ILE A 124 12.52 3.06 -8.69
CA ILE A 124 12.92 3.50 -7.34
C ILE A 124 14.13 2.68 -6.90
N LYS A 125 15.16 3.35 -6.40
CA LYS A 125 16.39 2.70 -5.93
C LYS A 125 16.10 1.84 -4.69
N ASN A 126 16.73 0.66 -4.63
CA ASN A 126 16.72 -0.13 -3.39
C ASN A 126 17.78 0.46 -2.45
N ASP A 127 17.31 1.18 -1.44
CA ASP A 127 18.11 1.73 -0.35
C ASP A 127 17.40 1.54 0.99
N ASP A 128 18.05 1.97 2.08
CA ASP A 128 17.53 1.79 3.43
C ASP A 128 16.21 2.57 3.65
N ALA A 129 16.06 3.72 2.99
CA ALA A 129 14.86 4.54 3.08
C ALA A 129 13.64 3.86 2.42
N LEU A 130 13.85 3.21 1.26
CA LEU A 130 12.82 2.37 0.65
C LEU A 130 12.49 1.20 1.56
N THR A 131 13.50 0.53 2.12
CA THR A 131 13.33 -0.65 2.98
C THR A 131 12.50 -0.31 4.22
N GLU A 132 12.74 0.83 4.86
CA GLU A 132 11.95 1.31 6.00
C GLU A 132 10.51 1.62 5.57
N SER A 133 10.34 2.29 4.42
CA SER A 133 9.01 2.63 3.90
C SER A 133 8.17 1.41 3.54
N LEU A 134 8.79 0.37 2.97
CA LEU A 134 8.15 -0.90 2.67
C LEU A 134 7.63 -1.59 3.93
N LYS A 135 8.39 -1.53 5.04
CA LYS A 135 7.97 -2.11 6.33
C LYS A 135 6.80 -1.34 6.94
N GLU A 136 6.89 -0.01 7.01
CA GLU A 136 5.85 0.84 7.58
C GLU A 136 4.52 0.70 6.83
N LEU A 137 4.57 0.78 5.49
CA LEU A 137 3.38 0.68 4.65
C LEU A 137 2.86 -0.75 4.53
N GLY A 138 3.75 -1.73 4.49
CA GLY A 138 3.39 -3.16 4.44
C GLY A 138 2.51 -3.53 5.63
N LEU A 139 2.98 -3.26 6.86
CA LEU A 139 2.22 -3.55 8.07
C LEU A 139 0.84 -2.87 8.09
N PHE A 140 0.77 -1.62 7.64
CA PHE A 140 -0.48 -0.89 7.54
C PHE A 140 -1.46 -1.52 6.54
N LEU A 141 -1.00 -1.87 5.33
CA LEU A 141 -1.85 -2.46 4.29
C LEU A 141 -2.25 -3.90 4.64
N ASP A 142 -1.36 -4.67 5.23
CA ASP A 142 -1.60 -6.05 5.65
C ASP A 142 -2.73 -6.10 6.68
N ILE A 143 -2.74 -5.18 7.64
CA ILE A 143 -3.85 -5.02 8.60
C ILE A 143 -5.17 -4.64 7.92
N LEU A 144 -5.14 -3.80 6.88
CA LEU A 144 -6.35 -3.40 6.16
C LEU A 144 -6.92 -4.54 5.30
N ILE A 145 -6.05 -5.33 4.69
CA ILE A 145 -6.42 -6.44 3.80
C ILE A 145 -6.78 -7.69 4.61
N GLY A 146 -6.22 -7.84 5.82
CA GLY A 146 -6.38 -9.03 6.65
C GLY A 146 -5.42 -10.17 6.30
N THR A 147 -4.21 -9.83 5.83
CA THR A 147 -3.14 -10.79 5.45
C THR A 147 -1.96 -10.73 6.40
#